data_AF-A0A371BII9-F1
#
_entry.id   AF-A0A371BII9-F1
#
_cell.length_a   1.000
_cell.length_b   1.000
_cell.length_c   1.000
_cell.angle_alpha   90.00
_cell.angle_beta   90.00
_cell.angle_gamma   90.00
#
_symmetry.space_group_name_H-M   'P 1'
#
loop_
_entity.id
_entity.type
_entity.pdbx_description
1 polymer ?
#
loop_
_entity_poly.entity_id
_entity_poly.type
_entity_poly.pdbx_seq_one_letter_code
_entity_poly.pdbx_strand_id
1 'polypeptide(L)'
;MAALCLVSACQQGGENPAAADATVASWPASLNVMGDGFPNPGDTCRKIGETAATVNYLDDSATLAGCLSADAAAKLGGKIVGTVDGVTLVSVPNSATQAGDGDSKGDAKVAGTNYNATAQIKCAGYKGAAAGMCDAGVVRNGETGTYIDVILPGGGKRTILFNKDGSFLTFSTAEADGTAAMKVGSKRDGDTTIATLGAERYEIPDVFVQGD
;
A
#
# COMPACT_ATOMS: atom_id res chain seq x y z
N MET A 1 -56.81 -44.08 41.24
CA MET A 1 -56.38 -44.42 39.86
C MET A 1 -55.64 -43.23 39.31
N ALA A 2 -54.37 -43.44 38.90
CA ALA A 2 -53.53 -42.70 37.92
C ALA A 2 -53.52 -41.16 37.91
N ALA A 3 -52.49 -40.42 37.51
CA ALA A 3 -51.06 -40.53 37.22
C ALA A 3 -50.69 -39.08 36.81
N LEU A 4 -49.70 -38.43 37.44
CA LEU A 4 -48.38 -38.10 36.86
C LEU A 4 -48.31 -36.95 35.81
N CYS A 5 -47.18 -36.22 35.87
CA CYS A 5 -46.57 -35.24 34.94
C CYS A 5 -46.87 -33.76 35.24
N LEU A 6 -45.95 -32.90 35.71
CA LEU A 6 -44.54 -32.52 35.40
C LEU A 6 -44.48 -31.11 34.75
N VAL A 7 -44.02 -30.15 35.56
CA VAL A 7 -43.08 -29.00 35.34
C VAL A 7 -43.11 -28.11 34.07
N SER A 8 -42.96 -26.81 34.38
CA SER A 8 -42.13 -25.77 33.70
C SER A 8 -42.52 -25.19 32.35
N ALA A 9 -42.78 -23.87 32.36
CA ALA A 9 -42.18 -22.92 31.40
C ALA A 9 -42.19 -21.50 31.98
N CYS A 10 -41.03 -21.01 32.43
CA CYS A 10 -40.77 -19.58 32.59
C CYS A 10 -40.58 -18.97 31.19
N GLN A 11 -41.43 -18.02 30.81
CA GLN A 11 -41.10 -17.07 29.75
C GLN A 11 -40.15 -16.02 30.35
N GLN A 12 -38.85 -16.29 30.24
CA GLN A 12 -37.81 -15.26 30.39
C GLN A 12 -37.59 -14.60 29.04
N GLY A 13 -37.61 -13.27 29.06
CA GLY A 13 -37.22 -12.44 27.94
C GLY A 13 -35.85 -12.87 27.44
N GLY A 14 -35.72 -12.94 26.12
CA GLY A 14 -34.42 -13.05 25.49
C GLY A 14 -33.66 -11.76 25.73
N GLU A 15 -32.94 -11.68 26.86
CA GLU A 15 -31.75 -10.86 26.94
C GLU A 15 -30.84 -11.31 25.79
N ASN A 16 -30.83 -10.49 24.74
CA ASN A 16 -29.79 -10.47 23.75
C ASN A 16 -28.45 -10.53 24.50
N PRO A 17 -27.60 -11.55 24.30
CA PRO A 17 -26.26 -11.48 24.86
C PRO A 17 -25.63 -10.25 24.25
N ALA A 18 -25.45 -9.23 25.09
CA ALA A 18 -24.62 -8.10 24.80
C ALA A 18 -23.37 -8.64 24.12
N ALA A 19 -23.14 -8.16 22.90
CA ALA A 19 -21.86 -8.29 22.23
C ALA A 19 -20.80 -8.07 23.31
N ALA A 20 -20.01 -9.12 23.58
CA ALA A 20 -18.91 -9.01 24.50
C ALA A 20 -18.13 -7.79 24.07
N ASP A 21 -18.10 -6.79 24.95
CA ASP A 21 -17.25 -5.62 24.83
C ASP A 21 -15.87 -6.15 24.48
N ALA A 22 -15.43 -5.91 23.24
CA ALA A 22 -14.03 -5.96 22.92
C ALA A 22 -13.43 -4.82 23.74
N THR A 23 -13.06 -5.14 25.00
CA THR A 23 -12.19 -4.29 25.80
C THR A 23 -11.04 -3.96 24.89
N VAL A 24 -10.91 -2.68 24.52
CA VAL A 24 -9.74 -2.20 23.77
C VAL A 24 -8.55 -2.57 24.64
N ALA A 25 -7.88 -3.68 24.30
CA ALA A 25 -6.75 -4.15 25.06
C ALA A 25 -5.76 -2.99 25.09
N SER A 26 -5.51 -2.47 26.29
CA SER A 26 -4.66 -1.30 26.45
C SER A 26 -3.21 -1.72 26.29
N TRP A 27 -2.43 -0.89 25.60
CA TRP A 27 -1.02 -1.13 25.43
C TRP A 27 -0.28 -1.08 26.77
N PRO A 28 0.63 -2.03 27.06
CA PRO A 28 1.37 -2.05 28.31
C PRO A 28 2.40 -0.91 28.33
N ALA A 29 2.60 -0.33 29.53
CA ALA A 29 3.54 0.79 29.72
C ALA A 29 5.03 0.39 29.53
N SER A 30 5.33 -0.91 29.48
CA SER A 30 6.67 -1.46 29.21
C SER A 30 7.11 -1.28 27.76
N LEU A 31 6.18 -0.94 26.86
CA LEU A 31 6.43 -0.74 25.44
C LEU A 31 6.29 0.73 25.06
N ASN A 32 7.27 1.21 24.29
CA ASN A 32 7.20 2.51 23.65
C ASN A 32 6.42 2.37 22.33
N VAL A 33 5.13 2.64 22.36
CA VAL A 33 4.24 2.48 21.20
C VAL A 33 4.25 3.75 20.36
N MET A 34 4.53 3.61 19.06
CA MET A 34 4.70 4.71 18.11
C MET A 34 3.64 4.68 17.01
N GLY A 35 3.27 5.86 16.50
CA GLY A 35 2.27 6.02 15.44
C GLY A 35 0.87 5.63 15.89
N ASP A 36 -0.09 5.52 14.97
CA ASP A 36 -1.48 5.09 15.19
C ASP A 36 -1.83 3.75 14.53
N GLY A 37 -0.89 3.14 13.79
CA GLY A 37 -1.01 1.81 13.20
C GLY A 37 0.31 1.33 12.56
N PHE A 38 0.36 0.05 12.17
CA PHE A 38 1.43 -0.56 11.40
C PHE A 38 0.92 -1.79 10.60
N PRO A 39 1.27 -1.93 9.30
CA PRO A 39 2.16 -1.05 8.52
C PRO A 39 1.55 0.31 8.17
N ASN A 40 0.23 0.42 8.09
CA ASN A 40 -0.49 1.64 7.76
C ASN A 40 -1.11 2.31 9.01
N PRO A 41 -1.34 3.62 8.99
CA PRO A 41 -2.15 4.31 10.00
C PRO A 41 -3.51 3.64 10.20
N GLY A 42 -3.90 3.40 11.45
CA GLY A 42 -5.17 2.74 11.80
C GLY A 42 -5.14 1.21 11.81
N ASP A 43 -4.05 0.58 11.35
CA ASP A 43 -3.87 -0.86 11.50
C ASP A 43 -3.76 -1.27 12.98
N THR A 44 -4.15 -2.51 13.27
CA THR A 44 -4.26 -3.01 14.66
C THR A 44 -2.92 -3.20 15.37
N CYS A 45 -1.85 -3.45 14.61
CA CYS A 45 -0.50 -3.52 15.14
C CYS A 45 0.13 -2.13 15.19
N ARG A 46 1.23 -1.97 15.94
CA ARG A 46 1.88 -0.66 16.12
C ARG A 46 3.39 -0.80 16.06
N LYS A 47 4.08 0.25 15.62
CA LYS A 47 5.54 0.32 15.71
C LYS A 47 5.95 0.40 17.17
N ILE A 48 6.96 -0.37 17.55
CA ILE A 48 7.47 -0.43 18.91
C ILE A 48 8.89 0.11 18.92
N GLY A 49 9.09 1.18 19.67
CA GLY A 49 10.38 1.81 19.88
C GLY A 49 11.21 1.12 20.97
N GLU A 50 12.39 1.67 21.20
CA GLU A 50 13.35 1.15 22.18
C GLU A 50 12.88 1.37 23.62
N THR A 51 12.88 0.27 24.37
CA THR A 51 12.78 0.21 25.83
C THR A 51 13.70 -0.89 26.35
N ALA A 52 13.86 -0.99 27.67
CA ALA A 52 14.57 -2.11 28.29
C ALA A 52 14.01 -3.49 27.91
N ALA A 53 12.71 -3.57 27.57
CA ALA A 53 12.07 -4.82 27.15
C ALA A 53 12.29 -5.14 25.66
N THR A 54 12.61 -4.15 24.83
CA THR A 54 12.64 -4.29 23.36
C THR A 54 14.02 -4.16 22.73
N VAL A 55 15.03 -3.70 23.49
CA VAL A 55 16.40 -3.47 23.02
C VAL A 55 17.04 -4.68 22.33
N ASN A 56 16.72 -5.91 22.75
CA ASN A 56 17.27 -7.13 22.16
C ASN A 56 16.55 -7.60 20.87
N TYR A 57 15.47 -6.92 20.48
CA TYR A 57 14.66 -7.27 19.30
C TYR A 57 14.72 -6.21 18.20
N LEU A 58 15.25 -5.03 18.52
CA LEU A 58 15.43 -3.96 17.55
C LEU A 58 16.65 -4.26 16.70
N ASP A 59 16.43 -4.25 15.39
CA ASP A 59 17.43 -4.49 14.37
C ASP A 59 17.37 -3.34 13.37
N ASP A 60 18.52 -2.88 12.86
CA ASP A 60 18.57 -1.76 11.91
C ASP A 60 18.00 -2.15 10.54
N SER A 61 17.96 -3.46 10.25
CA SER A 61 17.41 -4.01 9.02
C SER A 61 15.89 -4.24 9.05
N ALA A 62 15.21 -4.04 10.19
CA ALA A 62 13.79 -4.35 10.36
C ALA A 62 13.03 -3.35 11.24
N THR A 63 11.73 -3.20 10.97
CA THR A 63 10.83 -2.49 11.89
C THR A 63 10.27 -3.48 12.90
N LEU A 64 10.39 -3.17 14.19
CA LEU A 64 9.76 -3.94 15.26
C LEU A 64 8.29 -3.49 15.41
N ALA A 65 7.36 -4.41 15.14
CA ALA A 65 5.94 -4.22 15.32
C ALA A 65 5.45 -5.01 16.55
N GLY A 66 4.47 -4.45 17.25
CA GLY A 66 3.74 -5.12 18.32
C GLY A 66 2.29 -5.33 17.88
N CYS A 67 1.69 -6.44 18.27
CA CYS A 67 0.27 -6.71 18.05
C CYS A 67 -0.36 -7.27 19.34
N LEU A 68 -1.51 -6.72 19.71
CA LEU A 68 -2.30 -7.21 20.85
C LEU A 68 -3.03 -8.54 20.55
N SER A 69 -3.15 -8.89 19.26
CA SER A 69 -3.71 -10.16 18.81
C SER A 69 -2.66 -10.97 18.06
N ALA A 70 -2.58 -12.26 18.36
CA ALA A 70 -1.72 -13.21 17.65
C ALA A 70 -2.14 -13.35 16.18
N ASP A 71 -3.44 -13.27 15.87
CA ASP A 71 -3.93 -13.33 14.49
C ASP A 71 -3.49 -12.12 13.67
N ALA A 72 -3.40 -10.95 14.30
CA ALA A 72 -2.88 -9.74 13.67
C ALA A 72 -1.36 -9.86 13.44
N ALA A 73 -0.62 -10.39 14.42
CA ALA A 73 0.82 -10.65 14.30
C ALA A 73 1.15 -11.63 13.15
N ALA A 74 0.36 -12.69 12.99
CA ALA A 74 0.57 -13.69 11.95
C ALA A 74 0.39 -13.13 10.53
N LYS A 75 -0.36 -12.04 10.36
CA LYS A 75 -0.64 -11.40 9.06
C LYS A 75 0.39 -10.35 8.64
N LEU A 76 1.32 -9.97 9.52
CA LEU A 76 2.27 -8.88 9.26
C LEU A 76 3.42 -9.24 8.29
N GLY A 77 3.54 -10.50 7.87
CA GLY A 77 4.60 -10.92 6.94
C GLY A 77 6.03 -10.92 7.51
N GLY A 78 6.20 -10.75 8.83
CA GLY A 78 7.50 -10.74 9.51
C GLY A 78 7.75 -11.95 10.42
N LYS A 79 8.92 -11.96 11.06
CA LYS A 79 9.30 -13.00 12.02
C LYS A 79 8.79 -12.64 13.41
N ILE A 80 8.00 -13.49 14.03
CA ILE A 80 7.69 -13.37 15.47
C ILE A 80 9.00 -13.54 16.26
N VAL A 81 9.36 -12.52 17.05
CA VAL A 81 10.62 -12.46 17.80
C VAL A 81 10.42 -12.61 19.31
N GLY A 82 9.20 -12.43 19.80
CA GLY A 82 8.89 -12.67 21.21
C GLY A 82 7.51 -12.16 21.60
N THR A 83 7.24 -12.19 22.91
CA THR A 83 6.04 -11.63 23.51
C THR A 83 6.45 -10.83 24.75
N VAL A 84 5.92 -9.61 24.89
CA VAL A 84 6.14 -8.75 26.06
C VAL A 84 4.80 -8.28 26.57
N ASP A 85 4.47 -8.62 27.82
CA ASP A 85 3.22 -8.23 28.50
C ASP A 85 1.95 -8.46 27.67
N GLY A 86 1.89 -9.63 27.01
CA GLY A 86 0.75 -10.03 26.18
C GLY A 86 0.76 -9.46 24.76
N VAL A 87 1.72 -8.60 24.41
CA VAL A 87 1.92 -8.09 23.05
C VAL A 87 2.87 -9.01 22.29
N THR A 88 2.44 -9.51 21.15
CA THR A 88 3.30 -10.29 20.24
C THR A 88 4.19 -9.34 19.45
N LEU A 89 5.50 -9.54 19.51
CA LEU A 89 6.50 -8.77 18.79
C LEU A 89 6.88 -9.45 17.49
N VAL A 90 6.85 -8.69 16.39
CA VAL A 90 7.16 -9.14 15.04
C VAL A 90 8.26 -8.25 14.48
N SER A 91 9.38 -8.84 14.09
CA SER A 91 10.42 -8.18 13.30
C SER A 91 10.01 -8.26 11.83
N VAL A 92 9.63 -7.12 11.26
CA VAL A 92 9.23 -7.00 9.86
C VAL A 92 10.40 -6.39 9.09
N PRO A 93 11.08 -7.15 8.21
CA PRO A 93 12.22 -6.64 7.44
C PRO A 93 11.86 -5.33 6.73
N ASN A 94 12.78 -4.38 6.66
CA ASN A 94 12.53 -3.12 5.93
C ASN A 94 12.34 -3.35 4.42
N SER A 95 12.80 -4.49 3.90
CA SER A 95 12.51 -4.98 2.54
C SER A 95 11.16 -5.68 2.43
N ALA A 96 10.59 -6.08 3.56
CA ALA A 96 9.22 -6.58 3.74
C ALA A 96 8.27 -5.48 4.22
N THR A 97 8.59 -4.21 3.99
CA THR A 97 7.53 -3.27 3.57
C THR A 97 7.01 -3.78 2.24
N GLN A 98 6.22 -4.84 2.32
CA GLN A 98 5.45 -5.38 1.24
C GLN A 98 4.63 -4.20 0.72
N ALA A 99 4.73 -3.97 -0.60
CA ALA A 99 3.74 -3.19 -1.32
C ALA A 99 2.38 -3.59 -0.76
N GLY A 100 1.60 -2.61 -0.29
CA GLY A 100 0.46 -2.87 0.59
C GLY A 100 -0.35 -4.06 0.07
N ASP A 101 -0.53 -5.07 0.92
CA ASP A 101 -1.41 -6.20 0.61
C ASP A 101 -2.73 -5.58 0.19
N GLY A 102 -3.01 -5.61 -1.11
CA GLY A 102 -4.24 -5.12 -1.69
C GLY A 102 -5.37 -5.81 -0.96
N ASP A 103 -5.92 -5.14 0.05
CA ASP A 103 -7.19 -5.50 0.59
C ASP A 103 -8.10 -5.57 -0.63
N SER A 104 -8.94 -6.59 -0.70
CA SER A 104 -9.74 -6.89 -1.91
C SER A 104 -10.80 -5.81 -2.23
N LYS A 105 -10.58 -4.58 -1.77
CA LYS A 105 -11.26 -3.31 -1.98
C LYS A 105 -10.59 -2.42 -3.04
N GLY A 106 -9.40 -2.76 -3.54
CA GLY A 106 -8.76 -2.08 -4.67
C GLY A 106 -7.28 -1.76 -4.43
N ASP A 107 -6.58 -1.33 -5.48
CA ASP A 107 -5.18 -0.92 -5.40
C ASP A 107 -5.04 0.31 -4.50
N ALA A 108 -4.29 0.19 -3.39
CA ALA A 108 -4.17 1.23 -2.38
C ALA A 108 -3.52 2.51 -2.95
N LYS A 109 -3.80 3.67 -2.34
CA LYS A 109 -3.18 4.94 -2.73
C LYS A 109 -2.01 5.30 -1.83
N VAL A 110 -0.97 5.89 -2.39
CA VAL A 110 0.13 6.54 -1.66
C VAL A 110 -0.43 7.73 -0.88
N ALA A 111 -0.20 7.74 0.43
CA ALA A 111 -0.71 8.75 1.35
C ALA A 111 -0.39 10.19 0.88
N GLY A 112 -1.41 11.05 0.88
CA GLY A 112 -1.28 12.44 0.42
C GLY A 112 -1.22 12.62 -1.10
N THR A 113 -1.47 11.57 -1.89
CA THR A 113 -1.50 11.65 -3.36
C THR A 113 -2.73 10.97 -3.94
N ASN A 114 -2.92 11.13 -5.26
CA ASN A 114 -3.92 10.36 -6.02
C ASN A 114 -3.34 9.09 -6.65
N TYR A 115 -2.05 8.82 -6.45
CA TYR A 115 -1.34 7.73 -7.10
C TYR A 115 -1.45 6.44 -6.30
N ASN A 116 -1.55 5.32 -7.01
CA ASN A 116 -1.46 4.00 -6.43
C ASN A 116 -0.02 3.63 -6.05
N ALA A 117 0.94 4.04 -6.88
CA ALA A 117 2.36 3.93 -6.59
C ALA A 117 3.12 5.14 -7.12
N THR A 118 4.26 5.43 -6.52
CA THR A 118 5.23 6.41 -7.02
C THR A 118 6.59 5.74 -7.23
N ALA A 119 7.33 6.19 -8.23
CA ALA A 119 8.64 5.67 -8.57
C ALA A 119 9.47 6.72 -9.31
N GLN A 120 10.76 6.44 -9.48
CA GLN A 120 11.59 7.16 -10.44
C GLN A 120 11.76 6.30 -11.70
N ILE A 121 11.48 6.89 -12.87
CA ILE A 121 11.64 6.22 -14.17
C ILE A 121 12.71 6.91 -15.01
N LYS A 122 13.37 6.18 -15.91
CA LYS A 122 14.30 6.83 -16.84
C LYS A 122 13.53 7.67 -17.85
N CYS A 123 13.93 8.91 -18.01
CA CYS A 123 13.34 9.87 -18.92
C CYS A 123 14.43 10.67 -19.65
N ALA A 124 14.14 11.14 -20.85
CA ALA A 124 15.06 11.97 -21.64
C ALA A 124 14.32 12.84 -22.66
N GLY A 125 14.99 13.89 -23.15
CA GLY A 125 14.61 14.60 -24.38
C GLY A 125 13.60 15.74 -24.20
N TYR A 126 12.93 15.87 -23.04
CA TYR A 126 12.01 16.98 -22.79
C TYR A 126 12.74 18.33 -22.91
N LYS A 127 12.39 19.14 -23.90
CA LYS A 127 13.08 20.41 -24.22
C LYS A 127 14.60 20.27 -24.35
N GLY A 128 15.07 19.11 -24.81
CA GLY A 128 16.51 18.83 -24.96
C GLY A 128 17.21 18.43 -23.65
N ALA A 129 16.47 18.13 -22.58
CA ALA A 129 17.04 17.61 -21.34
C ALA A 129 17.79 16.29 -21.59
N ALA A 130 18.95 16.15 -20.94
CA ALA A 130 19.73 14.92 -20.96
C ALA A 130 18.95 13.75 -20.32
N ALA A 131 19.41 12.53 -20.57
CA ALA A 131 18.86 11.35 -19.92
C ALA A 131 19.07 11.43 -18.40
N GLY A 132 18.04 11.08 -17.65
CA GLY A 132 18.04 11.10 -16.19
C GLY A 132 16.86 10.32 -15.60
N MET A 133 16.60 10.57 -14.33
CA MET A 133 15.46 10.00 -13.61
C MET A 133 14.39 11.07 -13.41
N CYS A 134 13.14 10.74 -13.71
CA CYS A 134 11.98 11.59 -13.45
C CYS A 134 11.10 10.94 -12.39
N ASP A 135 10.61 11.74 -11.44
CA ASP A 135 9.59 11.29 -10.50
C ASP A 135 8.29 11.01 -11.27
N ALA A 136 7.65 9.89 -10.96
CA ALA A 136 6.42 9.47 -11.61
C ALA A 136 5.43 8.91 -10.59
N GLY A 137 4.15 9.09 -10.88
CA GLY A 137 3.05 8.50 -10.14
C GLY A 137 2.09 7.78 -11.09
N VAL A 138 1.65 6.58 -10.73
CA VAL A 138 0.68 5.80 -11.51
C VAL A 138 -0.69 5.87 -10.85
N VAL A 139 -1.73 6.04 -11.66
CA VAL A 139 -3.12 5.79 -11.28
C VAL A 139 -3.60 4.58 -12.06
N ARG A 140 -4.01 3.53 -11.35
CA ARG A 140 -4.52 2.29 -11.92
C ARG A 140 -6.03 2.20 -11.70
N ASN A 141 -6.72 1.65 -12.69
CA ASN A 141 -8.17 1.42 -12.62
C ASN A 141 -8.97 2.69 -12.26
N GLY A 142 -8.48 3.87 -12.65
CA GLY A 142 -9.22 5.11 -12.53
C GLY A 142 -10.42 5.14 -13.47
N GLU A 143 -11.35 6.08 -13.25
CA GLU A 143 -12.52 6.27 -14.12
C GLU A 143 -12.11 6.51 -15.59
N THR A 144 -10.97 7.17 -15.80
CA THR A 144 -10.37 7.46 -17.11
C THR A 144 -9.37 6.39 -17.58
N GLY A 145 -9.26 5.27 -16.87
CA GLY A 145 -8.32 4.19 -17.15
C GLY A 145 -7.02 4.27 -16.35
N THR A 146 -5.98 3.59 -16.83
CA THR A 146 -4.65 3.58 -16.21
C THR A 146 -3.78 4.64 -16.86
N TYR A 147 -3.15 5.50 -16.05
CA TYR A 147 -2.22 6.51 -16.55
C TYR A 147 -1.08 6.76 -15.57
N ILE A 148 0.04 7.26 -16.12
CA ILE A 148 1.21 7.67 -15.38
C ILE A 148 1.42 9.16 -15.59
N ASP A 149 1.57 9.91 -14.51
CA ASP A 149 2.08 11.27 -14.54
C ASP A 149 3.57 11.27 -14.27
N VAL A 150 4.36 11.81 -15.20
CA VAL A 150 5.80 12.00 -15.07
C VAL A 150 6.08 13.48 -14.83
N ILE A 151 6.81 13.80 -13.78
CA ILE A 151 7.24 15.17 -13.48
C ILE A 151 8.48 15.48 -14.33
N LEU A 152 8.33 16.47 -15.21
CA LEU A 152 9.36 16.88 -16.16
C LEU A 152 10.31 17.90 -15.52
N PRO A 153 11.56 18.00 -16.02
CA PRO A 153 12.44 19.10 -15.64
C PRO A 153 11.75 20.46 -15.84
N GLY A 154 11.67 21.26 -14.78
CA GLY A 154 10.94 22.53 -14.76
C GLY A 154 9.50 22.44 -14.21
N GLY A 155 9.08 21.29 -13.68
CA GLY A 155 7.84 21.13 -12.92
C GLY A 155 6.59 20.88 -13.77
N GLY A 156 6.72 20.81 -15.09
CA GLY A 156 5.64 20.36 -15.98
C GLY A 156 5.30 18.89 -15.75
N LYS A 157 4.12 18.46 -16.21
CA LYS A 157 3.70 17.05 -16.14
C LYS A 157 3.54 16.48 -17.54
N ARG A 158 3.95 15.22 -17.72
CA ARG A 158 3.59 14.40 -18.88
C ARG A 158 2.70 13.27 -18.41
N THR A 159 1.49 13.20 -18.94
CA THR A 159 0.59 12.07 -18.72
C THR A 159 0.75 11.04 -19.84
N ILE A 160 0.95 9.78 -19.46
CA ILE A 160 1.13 8.62 -20.35
C ILE A 160 0.00 7.65 -20.05
N LEU A 161 -0.80 7.31 -21.05
CA LEU A 161 -2.00 6.49 -20.91
C LEU A 161 -1.72 5.04 -21.29
N PHE A 162 -2.34 4.13 -20.57
CA PHE A 162 -2.23 2.69 -20.76
C PHE A 162 -3.61 2.05 -20.85
N ASN A 163 -3.70 0.99 -21.64
CA ASN A 163 -4.88 0.14 -21.70
C ASN A 163 -5.00 -0.67 -20.39
N LYS A 164 -6.18 -1.25 -20.18
CA LYS A 164 -6.46 -2.07 -18.99
C LYS A 164 -5.56 -3.31 -18.90
N ASP A 165 -5.06 -3.80 -20.03
CA ASP A 165 -4.11 -4.93 -20.12
C ASP A 165 -2.64 -4.52 -19.88
N GLY A 166 -2.38 -3.26 -19.50
CA GLY A 166 -1.04 -2.74 -19.27
C GLY A 166 -0.27 -2.34 -20.53
N SER A 167 -0.86 -2.51 -21.72
CA SER A 167 -0.22 -2.08 -22.97
C SER A 167 -0.25 -0.55 -23.12
N PHE A 168 0.82 0.02 -23.68
CA PHE A 168 0.90 1.45 -23.98
C PHE A 168 -0.25 1.88 -24.92
N LEU A 169 -0.97 2.92 -24.53
CA LEU A 169 -2.03 3.50 -25.36
C LEU A 169 -1.53 4.75 -26.09
N THR A 170 -1.21 5.83 -25.36
CA THR A 170 -0.77 7.10 -25.95
C THR A 170 -0.20 8.05 -24.89
N PHE A 171 0.20 9.26 -25.29
CA PHE A 171 0.44 10.39 -24.40
C PHE A 171 -0.78 11.32 -24.37
N SER A 172 -0.96 12.06 -23.28
CA SER A 172 -1.79 13.25 -23.31
C SER A 172 -1.10 14.29 -24.20
N THR A 173 -1.79 14.74 -25.24
CA THR A 173 -1.27 15.72 -26.19
C THR A 173 -2.27 16.85 -26.40
N ALA A 174 -1.79 18.08 -26.62
CA ALA A 174 -2.60 19.25 -26.90
C ALA A 174 -1.95 20.15 -27.96
N GLU A 175 -2.73 20.97 -28.67
CA GLU A 175 -2.13 22.00 -29.54
C GLU A 175 -1.44 23.09 -28.70
N ALA A 176 -1.99 23.41 -27.53
CA ALA A 176 -1.53 24.50 -26.67
C ALA A 176 -0.11 24.29 -26.11
N ASP A 177 0.33 23.04 -25.96
CA ASP A 177 1.68 22.69 -25.51
C ASP A 177 2.59 22.20 -26.65
N GLY A 178 2.09 22.26 -27.90
CA GLY A 178 2.81 21.86 -29.11
C GLY A 178 3.00 20.35 -29.28
N THR A 179 2.43 19.52 -28.41
CA THR A 179 2.62 18.07 -28.46
C THR A 179 1.70 17.37 -29.46
N ALA A 180 0.58 17.98 -29.88
CA ALA A 180 -0.37 17.39 -30.83
C ALA A 180 0.25 17.00 -32.18
N ALA A 181 1.30 17.71 -32.63
CA ALA A 181 2.00 17.39 -33.87
C ALA A 181 3.18 16.41 -33.69
N MET A 182 3.50 16.03 -32.45
CA MET A 182 4.65 15.17 -32.17
C MET A 182 4.33 13.70 -32.46
N LYS A 183 5.32 12.99 -33.00
CA LYS A 183 5.17 11.56 -33.29
C LYS A 183 5.13 10.76 -31.98
N VAL A 184 4.06 10.02 -31.77
CA VAL A 184 3.93 9.02 -30.70
C VAL A 184 4.51 7.68 -31.17
N GLY A 185 5.18 6.97 -30.28
CA GLY A 185 5.61 5.60 -30.50
C GLY A 185 5.85 4.84 -29.20
N SER A 186 5.90 3.53 -29.29
CA SER A 186 6.33 2.67 -28.19
C SER A 186 7.03 1.43 -28.72
N LYS A 187 7.88 0.83 -27.89
CA LYS A 187 8.43 -0.50 -28.12
C LYS A 187 8.61 -1.23 -26.80
N ARG A 188 8.70 -2.55 -26.90
CA ARG A 188 8.96 -3.46 -25.78
C ARG A 188 10.45 -3.76 -25.65
N ASP A 189 10.92 -3.79 -24.42
CA ASP A 189 12.26 -4.23 -24.03
C ASP A 189 12.15 -5.04 -22.73
N GLY A 190 12.06 -6.37 -22.84
CA GLY A 190 11.73 -7.24 -21.71
C GLY A 190 10.41 -6.84 -21.05
N ASP A 191 10.45 -6.56 -19.75
CA ASP A 191 9.33 -6.10 -18.91
C ASP A 191 9.21 -4.56 -18.86
N THR A 192 9.80 -3.86 -19.83
CA THR A 192 9.79 -2.40 -19.92
C THR A 192 9.15 -1.92 -21.21
N THR A 193 8.22 -0.97 -21.07
CA THR A 193 7.70 -0.18 -22.19
C THR A 193 8.61 1.02 -22.38
N ILE A 194 9.22 1.14 -23.56
CA ILE A 194 9.91 2.36 -23.98
C ILE A 194 8.92 3.19 -24.80
N ALA A 195 8.35 4.22 -24.19
CA ALA A 195 7.41 5.13 -24.83
C ALA A 195 8.13 6.40 -25.32
N THR A 196 7.76 6.90 -26.50
CA THR A 196 8.39 8.07 -27.13
C THR A 196 7.37 9.08 -27.63
N LEU A 197 7.62 10.37 -27.38
CA LEU A 197 6.87 11.49 -27.93
C LEU A 197 7.84 12.48 -28.56
N GLY A 198 7.93 12.51 -29.89
CA GLY A 198 8.95 13.28 -30.59
C GLY A 198 10.36 12.83 -30.20
N ALA A 199 11.14 13.74 -29.61
CA ALA A 199 12.49 13.45 -29.10
C ALA A 199 12.49 12.86 -27.68
N GLU A 200 11.34 12.84 -27.02
CA GLU A 200 11.23 12.41 -25.63
C GLU A 200 11.16 10.89 -25.53
N ARG A 201 11.72 10.35 -24.45
CA ARG A 201 11.76 8.91 -24.16
C ARG A 201 11.48 8.67 -22.69
N TYR A 202 10.65 7.66 -22.42
CA TYR A 202 10.26 7.21 -21.09
C TYR A 202 10.39 5.69 -21.01
N GLU A 203 11.11 5.18 -20.02
CA GLU A 203 11.27 3.73 -19.78
C GLU A 203 10.42 3.33 -18.57
N ILE A 204 9.34 2.61 -18.85
CA ILE A 204 8.26 2.37 -17.89
C ILE A 204 8.19 0.87 -17.62
N PRO A 205 8.58 0.41 -16.42
CA PRO A 205 8.45 -0.99 -16.03
C PRO A 205 6.97 -1.42 -15.96
N ASP A 206 6.67 -2.63 -16.38
CA ASP A 206 5.29 -3.16 -16.39
C ASP A 206 4.70 -3.28 -15.00
N VAL A 207 5.51 -3.67 -14.02
CA VAL A 207 5.12 -3.72 -12.60
C VAL A 207 4.68 -2.34 -12.09
N PHE A 208 5.25 -1.25 -12.64
CA PHE A 208 4.80 0.09 -12.28
C PHE A 208 3.41 0.36 -12.85
N VAL A 209 3.09 -0.09 -14.05
CA VAL A 209 1.77 0.08 -14.68
C VAL A 209 0.71 -0.82 -14.04
N GLN A 210 1.03 -2.09 -13.77
CA GLN A 210 0.05 -3.13 -13.43
C GLN A 210 -0.07 -3.42 -11.93
N GLY A 211 0.97 -3.13 -11.14
CA GLY A 211 1.10 -3.68 -9.78
C GLY A 211 1.80 -5.04 -9.81
N ASP A 212 2.02 -5.61 -8.63
CA ASP A 212 2.57 -6.96 -8.39
C ASP A 212 1.49 -8.03 -8.21
#